data_AF-A0A522LUT3-F1
#
_entry.id   AF-A0A522LUT3-F1
#
_cell.length_a   1.000
_cell.length_b   1.000
_cell.length_c   1.000
_cell.angle_alpha   90.00
_cell.angle_beta   90.00
_cell.angle_gamma   90.00
#
_symmetry.space_group_name_H-M   'P 1'
#
loop_
_entity.id
_entity.type
_entity.pdbx_description
1 polymer ?
#
loop_
_entity_poly.entity_id
_entity_poly.type
_entity_poly.pdbx_seq_one_letter_code
_entity_poly.pdbx_strand_id
1 'polypeptide(L)' 'MESVNGTLKVECVHDMHFLTREQACREIIEYIGYYNTERRHSAVGYISPAQLSRRAAPRYPPPAGSGSS' A
#
# COMPACT_ATOMS: atom_id res chain seq x y z
N MET A 1 5.11 10.28 -11.84
CA MET A 1 5.56 9.38 -10.76
C MET A 1 5.25 10.07 -9.45
N GLU A 2 4.22 9.63 -8.72
CA GLU A 2 3.98 10.15 -7.38
C GLU A 2 5.03 9.54 -6.45
N SER A 3 5.90 10.36 -5.85
CA SER A 3 6.91 9.86 -4.93
C SER A 3 6.29 9.69 -3.55
N VAL A 4 6.24 8.45 -3.05
CA VAL A 4 5.76 8.09 -1.70
C VAL A 4 6.35 9.01 -0.63
N ASN A 5 7.63 9.35 -0.74
CA ASN A 5 8.33 10.22 0.20
C ASN A 5 7.86 11.69 0.17
N GLY A 6 7.40 12.18 -0.98
CA GLY A 6 6.78 13.51 -1.10
C GLY A 6 5.41 13.53 -0.47
N THR A 7 4.60 12.51 -0.76
CA THR A 7 3.24 12.37 -0.22
C THR A 7 3.24 12.15 1.30
N LEU A 8 4.11 11.29 1.82
CA LEU A 8 4.32 11.08 3.25
C LEU A 8 4.67 12.40 3.95
N LYS A 9 5.57 13.18 3.38
CA LYS A 9 5.96 14.47 3.97
C LYS A 9 4.81 15.45 4.02
N VAL A 10 3.99 15.54 2.95
CA VAL A 10 2.88 16.49 2.86
C VAL A 10 1.67 16.07 3.70
N GLU A 11 1.31 14.79 3.70
CA GLU A 11 0.08 14.31 4.34
C GLU A 11 0.28 13.79 5.76
N CYS A 12 1.47 13.25 6.09
CA CYS A 12 1.74 12.65 7.39
C CYS A 12 2.67 13.51 8.26
N VAL A 13 3.61 14.27 7.67
CA VAL A 13 4.64 15.00 8.45
C VAL A 13 4.41 16.51 8.46
N HIS A 14 3.71 17.09 7.47
CA HIS A 14 3.70 18.54 7.27
C HIS A 14 3.05 19.31 8.43
N ASP A 15 2.11 18.67 9.12
CA ASP A 15 1.36 19.26 10.25
C ASP A 15 1.53 18.47 11.56
N MET A 16 2.29 17.36 11.56
CA MET A 16 2.45 16.53 12.75
C MET A 16 3.72 16.85 13.54
N HIS A 17 3.52 17.36 14.76
CA HIS A 17 4.56 17.43 15.78
C HIS A 17 4.61 16.12 16.57
N PHE A 18 5.52 15.22 16.19
CA PHE A 18 5.78 14.01 16.99
C PHE A 18 6.47 14.38 18.30
N LEU A 19 5.83 14.08 19.42
CA LEU A 19 6.42 14.32 20.75
C LEU A 19 7.50 13.30 21.09
N THR A 20 7.39 12.08 20.53
CA THR A 20 8.34 10.99 20.75
C THR A 20 8.62 10.22 19.47
N ARG A 21 9.78 9.55 19.44
CA ARG A 21 10.17 8.66 18.32
C ARG A 21 9.20 7.50 18.14
N GLU A 22 8.64 6.97 19.23
CA GLU A 22 7.64 5.90 19.18
C GLU A 22 6.34 6.35 18.51
N GLN A 23 5.87 7.56 18.80
CA GLN A 23 4.73 8.16 18.08
C GLN A 23 5.02 8.28 16.59
N ALA A 24 6.17 8.85 16.22
CA ALA A 24 6.56 8.95 14.81
C ALA A 24 6.57 7.58 14.11
N CYS A 25 7.14 6.56 14.75
CA CYS A 25 7.16 5.21 14.22
C CYS A 25 5.75 4.63 14.02
N ARG A 26 4.86 4.79 15.00
CA ARG A 26 3.48 4.31 14.91
C ARG A 26 2.75 4.96 13.73
N GLU A 27 2.80 6.29 13.65
CA GLU A 27 2.12 7.05 12.61
C GLU A 27 2.67 6.72 11.21
N ILE A 28 3.98 6.55 11.07
CA ILE A 28 4.60 6.12 9.81
C ILE A 28 4.13 4.71 9.42
N ILE A 29 4.08 3.76 10.36
CA ILE A 29 3.61 2.39 10.09
C ILE A 29 2.15 2.40 9.65
N GLU A 30 1.31 3.18 10.34
CA GLU A 30 -0.11 3.32 10.00
C GLU A 30 -0.30 3.96 8.62
N TYR A 31 0.44 5.03 8.33
CA TYR A 31 0.41 5.67 7.01
C TYR A 31 0.87 4.73 5.89
N ILE A 32 1.92 3.93 6.11
CA ILE A 32 2.37 2.92 5.14
C ILE A 32 1.27 1.88 4.92
N GLY A 33 0.57 1.45 5.97
CA GLY A 33 -0.59 0.57 5.88
C GLY A 33 -1.65 1.17 4.95
N TYR A 34 -2.16 2.34 5.32
CA TYR A 34 -3.15 3.09 4.54
C TYR A 34 -2.73 3.31 3.07
N TYR A 35 -1.47 3.73 2.84
CA TYR A 35 -0.94 3.97 1.50
C TYR A 35 -0.99 2.71 0.64
N ASN A 36 -0.67 1.55 1.20
CA ASN A 36 -0.65 0.29 0.47
C ASN A 36 -2.06 -0.31 0.26
N THR A 37 -2.97 -0.17 1.23
CA THR A 37 -4.26 -0.87 1.22
C THR A 37 -5.39 -0.04 0.66
N GLU A 38 -5.47 1.25 1.00
CA GLU A 38 -6.66 2.08 0.84
C GLU A 38 -6.43 3.29 -0.07
N ARG A 39 -5.22 3.84 -0.11
CA ARG A 39 -4.92 5.03 -0.92
C ARG A 39 -5.06 4.72 -2.41
N ARG A 40 -5.96 5.44 -3.07
CA ARG A 40 -6.19 5.32 -4.52
C ARG A 40 -5.28 6.27 -5.28
N HIS A 41 -4.45 5.71 -6.15
CA HIS A 41 -3.55 6.50 -7.00
C HIS A 41 -4.16 6.73 -8.37
N SER A 42 -4.35 7.99 -8.75
CA SER A 42 -4.83 8.35 -10.10
C SER A 42 -3.88 7.82 -11.19
N ALA A 43 -2.57 7.81 -10.91
CA ALA A 43 -1.52 7.28 -11.78
C ALA A 43 -1.66 5.77 -12.08
N VAL A 44 -2.36 5.02 -11.23
CA VAL A 44 -2.58 3.58 -11.34
C VAL A 44 -4.04 3.25 -11.71
N GLY A 45 -4.83 4.27 -12.06
CA GLY A 45 -6.25 4.10 -12.41
C GLY A 45 -7.17 4.04 -11.20
N TYR A 46 -6.87 4.80 -10.14
CA TYR A 46 -7.66 4.92 -8.91
C TYR A 46 -7.82 3.62 -8.13
N ILE A 47 -6.81 2.77 -8.16
CA ILE A 47 -6.73 1.55 -7.33
C ILE A 47 -5.56 1.67 -6.36
N SER A 48 -5.64 0.94 -5.23
CA SER A 48 -4.54 0.90 -4.27
C SER A 48 -3.41 -0.02 -4.73
N PRO A 49 -2.18 0.16 -4.23
CA PRO A 49 -1.04 -0.70 -4.57
C PRO A 49 -1.30 -2.18 -4.28
N ALA A 50 -1.99 -2.52 -3.19
CA ALA A 50 -2.38 -3.89 -2.87
C ALA A 50 -3.37 -4.45 -3.91
N GLN A 51 -4.33 -3.64 -4.37
CA GLN A 51 -5.24 -4.04 -5.44
C GLN A 51 -4.52 -4.23 -6.78
N LEU A 52 -3.56 -3.36 -7.10
CA LEU A 52 -2.70 -3.54 -8.27
C LEU A 52 -1.93 -4.85 -8.17
N SER A 53 -1.27 -5.12 -7.04
CA SER A 53 -0.51 -6.36 -6.81
C SER A 53 -1.39 -7.61 -6.94
N ARG A 54 -2.61 -7.60 -6.38
CA ARG A 54 -3.58 -8.70 -6.51
C ARG A 54 -4.01 -8.95 -7.96
N ARG A 55 -4.01 -7.90 -8.79
CA ARG A 55 -4.47 -7.93 -10.18
C ARG A 55 -3.33 -8.24 -11.16
N ALA A 56 -2.10 -7.89 -10.77
CA ALA A 56 -0.86 -8.23 -11.44
C ALA A 56 -0.30 -9.60 -11.01
N ALA A 57 -0.80 -10.17 -9.90
CA ALA A 57 -0.42 -11.50 -9.47
C ALA A 57 -0.62 -12.48 -10.64
N PRO A 58 0.43 -13.18 -11.07
CA PRO A 58 0.28 -14.17 -12.12
C PRO A 58 -0.78 -15.15 -11.64
N ARG A 59 -1.77 -15.41 -12.48
CA ARG A 59 -2.68 -16.54 -12.32
C ARG A 59 -1.81 -17.78 -12.35
N TYR A 60 -1.24 -18.19 -11.22
CA TYR A 60 -0.66 -19.50 -11.11
C TYR A 60 -1.85 -20.43 -11.34
N PRO A 61 -1.89 -21.19 -12.45
CA PRO A 61 -2.98 -22.13 -12.63
C PRO A 61 -2.94 -23.07 -11.42
N PRO A 62 -4.08 -23.37 -10.78
CA PRO A 62 -4.12 -24.43 -9.78
C PRO A 62 -3.48 -25.68 -10.40
N PRO A 63 -2.64 -26.44 -9.66
CA PRO A 63 -2.00 -27.63 -10.21
C PRO A 63 -3.09 -28.54 -10.80
N ALA A 64 -2.94 -28.85 -12.08
CA ALA A 64 -3.90 -29.64 -12.82
C ALA A 64 -4.04 -31.03 -12.19
N GLY A 65 -5.27 -31.41 -11.84
CA GLY A 65 -5.69 -32.80 -11.72
C GLY A 65 -5.48 -33.45 -10.36
N SER A 66 -6.41 -33.21 -9.44
CA SER A 66 -7.02 -34.34 -8.72
C SER A 66 -7.92 -35.07 -9.73
N GLY A 67 -7.34 -36.02 -10.45
CA GLY A 67 -8.09 -36.99 -11.23
C GLY A 67 -8.87 -37.88 -10.26
N SER A 68 -10.18 -37.70 -10.21
CA SER A 68 -11.10 -38.69 -9.69
C SER A 68 -11.36 -39.72 -10.79
N SER A 69 -10.79 -40.92 -10.66
CA SER A 69 -11.35 -42.22 -11.06
C SER A 69 -10.45 -43.33 -10.54
#